data_AF-A0A947F5D6-F1
#
_entry.id   AF-A0A947F5D6-F1
#
_cell.length_a   1.000
_cell.length_b   1.000
_cell.length_c   1.000
_cell.angle_alpha   90.00
_cell.angle_beta   90.00
_cell.angle_gamma   90.00
#
_symmetry.space_group_name_H-M   'P 1'
#
loop_
_entity.id
_entity.type
_entity.pdbx_description
1 polymer ?
#
loop_
_entity_poly.entity_id
_entity_poly.type
_entity_poly.pdbx_seq_one_letter_code
_entity_poly.pdbx_strand_id
1 'polypeptide(L)'
;MKKITKTLLCVFVVVLIAMFSTTVIATEDVVIIGTINEDYQLVEDSGAIYDIDENEMGDELTKLIGKKVEVIGTLVDTDGALVITVVSYTILDE
;
A
#
# COMPACT_ATOMS: atom_id res chain seq x y z
N MET A 1 6.67 4.30 56.81
CA MET A 1 6.26 4.35 55.39
C MET A 1 7.52 4.38 54.54
N LYS A 2 7.83 3.26 53.87
CA LYS A 2 9.09 3.04 53.14
C LYS A 2 9.13 3.97 51.92
N LYS A 3 10.30 4.51 51.57
CA LYS A 3 10.56 5.53 50.54
C LYS A 3 10.38 4.98 49.10
N ILE A 4 9.21 4.46 48.75
CA ILE A 4 8.94 3.79 47.45
C ILE A 4 8.62 4.78 46.31
N THR A 5 8.58 6.08 46.58
CA THR A 5 7.98 7.07 45.67
C THR A 5 8.88 7.55 44.54
N LYS A 6 10.22 7.49 44.65
CA LYS A 6 11.12 8.04 43.61
C LYS A 6 11.55 7.00 42.57
N THR A 7 11.74 5.75 42.99
CA THR A 7 12.16 4.67 42.08
C THR A 7 11.02 4.18 41.18
N LEU A 8 9.77 4.15 41.70
CA LEU A 8 8.59 3.77 40.92
C LEU A 8 8.24 4.82 39.86
N LEU A 9 8.45 6.10 40.17
CA LEU A 9 8.20 7.22 39.26
C LEU A 9 9.18 7.24 38.07
N CYS A 10 10.46 6.90 38.30
CA CYS A 10 11.45 6.82 37.22
C CYS A 10 11.19 5.66 36.25
N VAL A 11 10.67 4.52 36.73
CA VAL A 11 10.34 3.39 35.85
C VAL A 11 9.13 3.70 34.96
N PHE A 12 8.16 4.48 35.46
CA PHE A 12 6.97 4.86 34.70
C PHE A 12 7.29 5.81 33.52
N VAL A 13 8.28 6.69 33.66
CA VAL A 13 8.69 7.63 32.60
C VAL A 13 9.46 6.94 31.47
N VAL A 14 10.24 5.88 31.77
CA VAL A 14 11.01 5.14 30.75
C VAL A 14 10.12 4.25 29.88
N VAL A 15 9.00 3.74 30.42
CA VAL A 15 8.05 2.89 29.68
C VAL A 15 7.20 3.70 28.68
N LEU A 16 6.98 4.99 28.91
CA LEU A 16 6.19 5.86 28.01
C LEU A 16 6.92 6.25 26.71
N ILE A 17 8.25 6.21 26.69
CA ILE A 17 9.07 6.65 25.53
C ILE A 17 9.20 5.52 24.49
N ALA A 18 8.95 4.27 24.88
CA ALA A 18 9.10 3.10 24.00
C ALA A 18 7.90 2.85 23.06
N MET A 19 6.83 3.66 23.12
CA MET A 19 5.58 3.42 22.38
C MET A 19 5.45 4.19 21.06
N PHE A 20 6.48 4.92 20.60
CA PHE A 20 6.39 5.76 19.38
C PHE A 20 7.33 5.35 18.25
N SER A 21 7.80 4.11 18.23
CA SER A 21 8.48 3.57 17.05
C SER A 21 7.46 2.88 16.14
N THR A 22 6.53 3.65 15.57
CA THR A 22 5.85 3.18 14.35
C THR A 22 6.92 3.15 13.27
N THR A 23 7.44 1.96 13.00
CA THR A 23 8.19 1.72 11.77
C THR A 23 7.24 2.07 10.63
N VAL A 24 7.44 3.23 10.02
CA VAL A 24 6.92 3.48 8.68
C VAL A 24 7.66 2.47 7.82
N ILE A 25 7.02 1.33 7.59
CA ILE A 25 7.42 0.41 6.55
C ILE A 25 7.20 1.25 5.30
N ALA A 26 8.29 1.76 4.73
CA ALA A 26 8.24 2.29 3.38
C ALA A 26 7.74 1.13 2.52
N THR A 27 6.48 1.19 2.13
CA THR A 27 5.92 0.30 1.13
C THR A 27 6.72 0.57 -0.14
N GLU A 28 7.63 -0.33 -0.46
CA GLU A 28 8.43 -0.21 -1.67
C GLU A 28 7.48 -0.27 -2.87
N ASP A 29 7.69 0.61 -3.83
CA ASP A 29 6.93 0.59 -5.08
C ASP A 29 7.20 -0.74 -5.81
N VAL A 30 6.13 -1.36 -6.27
CA VAL A 30 6.15 -2.57 -7.09
C VAL A 30 5.89 -2.22 -8.54
N VAL A 31 6.36 -3.08 -9.45
CA VAL A 31 6.08 -3.00 -10.88
C VAL A 31 5.23 -4.21 -11.26
N ILE A 32 4.04 -3.96 -11.79
CA ILE A 32 3.07 -4.99 -12.19
C ILE A 32 2.73 -4.79 -13.67
N ILE A 33 2.74 -5.88 -14.45
CA ILE A 33 2.36 -5.86 -15.86
C ILE A 33 1.07 -6.66 -16.01
N GLY A 34 0.02 -6.01 -16.49
CA GLY A 34 -1.30 -6.62 -16.62
C GLY A 34 -2.20 -5.93 -17.63
N THR A 35 -3.41 -6.45 -17.76
CA THR A 35 -4.47 -5.89 -18.62
C THR A 35 -5.57 -5.31 -17.73
N ILE A 36 -6.08 -4.14 -18.11
CA ILE A 36 -7.25 -3.55 -17.43
C ILE A 36 -8.52 -4.27 -17.88
N ASN A 37 -9.26 -4.88 -16.96
CA ASN A 37 -10.51 -5.58 -17.27
C ASN A 37 -11.73 -4.63 -17.21
N GLU A 38 -12.93 -5.16 -17.51
CA GLU A 38 -14.18 -4.39 -17.48
C GLU A 38 -14.63 -4.00 -16.06
N ASP A 39 -14.09 -4.66 -15.04
CA ASP A 39 -14.34 -4.38 -13.62
C ASP A 39 -13.39 -3.30 -13.05
N TYR A 40 -12.60 -2.65 -13.92
CA TYR A 40 -11.64 -1.61 -13.55
C TYR A 40 -10.48 -2.11 -12.67
N GLN A 41 -10.08 -3.36 -12.86
CA GLN A 41 -8.98 -4.01 -12.14
C GLN A 41 -7.80 -4.28 -13.08
N LEU A 42 -6.61 -4.36 -12.49
CA LEU A 42 -5.40 -4.80 -13.18
C LEU A 42 -5.27 -6.32 -13.04
N VAL A 43 -5.29 -7.03 -14.16
CA VAL A 43 -5.17 -8.49 -14.19
C VAL A 43 -3.84 -8.91 -14.82
N GLU A 44 -2.99 -9.57 -14.05
CA GLU A 44 -1.73 -10.13 -14.56
C GLU A 44 -1.96 -11.36 -15.45
N ASP A 45 -0.98 -11.67 -16.29
CA ASP A 45 -0.93 -12.92 -17.05
C ASP A 45 -0.92 -14.17 -16.14
N SER A 46 -0.50 -14.01 -14.87
CA SER A 46 -0.51 -15.04 -13.82
C SER A 46 -1.92 -15.37 -13.32
N GLY A 47 -2.90 -14.50 -13.58
CA GLY A 47 -4.25 -14.56 -13.03
C GLY A 47 -4.43 -13.82 -11.70
N ALA A 48 -3.37 -13.16 -11.18
CA ALA A 48 -3.52 -12.24 -10.06
C ALA A 48 -4.35 -11.01 -10.45
N ILE A 49 -5.23 -10.57 -9.55
CA ILE A 49 -6.15 -9.45 -9.76
C ILE A 49 -5.87 -8.41 -8.68
N TYR A 50 -5.72 -7.16 -9.10
CA TYR A 50 -5.46 -6.02 -8.23
C TYR A 50 -6.56 -4.96 -8.44
N ASP A 51 -7.16 -4.53 -7.34
CA ASP A 51 -8.06 -3.38 -7.34
C ASP A 51 -7.24 -2.10 -7.48
N ILE A 52 -7.69 -1.18 -8.30
CA ILE A 52 -7.02 0.10 -8.52
C ILE A 52 -7.58 1.10 -7.50
N ASP A 53 -6.70 1.67 -6.68
CA ASP A 53 -7.08 2.71 -5.71
C ASP A 53 -7.54 3.99 -6.41
N GLU A 54 -8.40 4.76 -5.74
CA GLU A 54 -8.92 6.02 -6.29
C GLU A 54 -7.86 7.12 -6.16
N ASN A 55 -7.16 7.40 -7.26
CA ASN A 55 -6.27 8.55 -7.39
C ASN A 55 -6.19 9.01 -8.86
N GLU A 56 -5.52 10.15 -9.11
CA GLU A 56 -5.44 10.74 -10.45
C GLU A 56 -4.94 9.75 -11.52
N MET A 57 -3.91 8.97 -11.20
CA MET A 57 -3.33 8.00 -12.15
C MET A 57 -4.21 6.74 -12.29
N GLY A 58 -4.83 6.27 -11.21
CA GLY A 58 -5.77 5.15 -11.21
C GLY A 58 -7.02 5.47 -12.01
N ASP A 59 -7.56 6.68 -11.87
CA ASP A 59 -8.69 7.17 -12.66
C ASP A 59 -8.39 7.22 -14.17
N GLU A 60 -7.13 7.48 -14.56
CA GLU A 60 -6.71 7.37 -15.95
C GLU A 60 -6.56 5.92 -16.40
N LEU A 61 -5.91 5.11 -15.56
CA LEU A 61 -5.63 3.71 -15.84
C LEU A 61 -6.92 2.90 -16.08
N THR A 62 -7.94 3.12 -15.27
CA THR A 62 -9.26 2.47 -15.38
C THR A 62 -9.98 2.79 -16.70
N LYS A 63 -9.62 3.87 -17.40
CA LYS A 63 -10.17 4.20 -18.74
C LYS A 63 -9.56 3.34 -19.86
N LEU A 64 -8.47 2.63 -19.59
CA LEU A 64 -7.70 1.85 -20.56
C LEU A 64 -8.17 0.40 -20.64
N ILE A 65 -9.49 0.15 -20.53
CA ILE A 65 -10.07 -1.19 -20.58
C ILE A 65 -9.59 -1.96 -21.82
N GLY A 66 -9.11 -3.18 -21.59
CA GLY A 66 -8.57 -4.08 -22.61
C GLY A 66 -7.13 -3.77 -23.03
N LYS A 67 -6.49 -2.73 -22.47
CA LYS A 67 -5.08 -2.41 -22.76
C LYS A 67 -4.15 -3.10 -21.78
N LYS A 68 -3.02 -3.59 -22.31
CA LYS A 68 -1.90 -4.07 -21.52
C LYS A 68 -1.02 -2.90 -21.09
N VAL A 69 -0.70 -2.85 -19.82
CA VAL A 69 -0.01 -1.74 -19.16
C VAL A 69 1.05 -2.28 -18.21
N GLU A 70 2.15 -1.53 -18.07
CA GLU A 70 3.09 -1.63 -16.96
C GLU A 70 2.72 -0.56 -15.93
N VAL A 71 2.53 -0.95 -14.68
CA VAL A 71 2.07 -0.08 -13.59
C VAL A 71 3.11 -0.10 -12.49
N ILE A 72 3.50 1.09 -12.05
CA ILE A 72 4.33 1.30 -10.86
C ILE A 72 3.43 1.83 -9.77
N GLY A 73 3.43 1.20 -8.61
CA GLY A 73 2.57 1.60 -7.51
C GLY A 73 2.89 0.92 -6.18
N THR A 74 2.18 1.34 -5.15
CA THR A 74 2.26 0.74 -3.82
C THR A 74 1.10 -0.23 -3.62
N LEU A 75 1.39 -1.44 -3.12
CA LEU A 75 0.36 -2.42 -2.76
C LEU A 75 -0.06 -2.30 -1.30
N VAL A 76 -1.37 -2.34 -1.07
CA VAL A 76 -1.99 -2.40 0.25
C VAL A 76 -2.99 -3.55 0.27
N ASP A 77 -2.86 -4.43 1.26
CA ASP A 77 -3.90 -5.43 1.55
C ASP A 77 -5.01 -4.75 2.36
N THR A 78 -6.21 -4.70 1.78
CA THR A 78 -7.41 -4.17 2.44
C THR A 78 -8.46 -5.27 2.48
N ASP A 79 -8.75 -5.78 3.68
CA ASP A 79 -9.76 -6.82 3.91
C ASP A 79 -9.58 -8.09 3.03
N GLY A 80 -8.34 -8.43 2.68
CA GLY A 80 -8.00 -9.58 1.83
C GLY A 80 -8.08 -9.31 0.32
N ALA A 81 -8.32 -8.07 -0.09
CA ALA A 81 -8.16 -7.60 -1.45
C ALA A 81 -6.80 -6.89 -1.62
N LEU A 82 -6.11 -7.18 -2.72
CA LEU A 82 -4.87 -6.49 -3.08
C LEU A 82 -5.22 -5.22 -3.83
N VAL A 83 -5.00 -4.07 -3.20
CA VAL A 83 -5.26 -2.74 -3.77
C VAL A 83 -3.92 -2.12 -4.18
N ILE A 84 -3.84 -1.58 -5.39
CA ILE A 84 -2.68 -0.85 -5.89
C ILE A 84 -2.97 0.65 -5.98
N THR A 85 -2.22 1.46 -5.23
CA THR A 85 -2.18 2.91 -5.42
C THR A 85 -1.17 3.22 -6.52
N VAL A 86 -1.67 3.70 -7.66
CA VAL A 86 -0.87 3.91 -8.88
C VAL A 86 -0.01 5.17 -8.75
N VAL A 87 1.30 5.03 -8.98
CA VAL A 87 2.26 6.15 -9.03
C VAL A 87 2.50 6.57 -10.48
N SER A 88 2.65 5.61 -11.39
CA SER A 88 2.77 5.86 -12.83
C SER A 88 2.42 4.61 -13.65
N TYR A 89 2.17 4.78 -14.94
CA TYR A 89 1.92 3.68 -15.85
C TYR A 89 2.49 3.93 -17.26
N THR A 90 2.71 2.85 -18.01
CA THR A 90 3.07 2.86 -19.42
C THR A 90 2.19 1.88 -20.19
N ILE A 91 1.62 2.31 -21.31
CA ILE A 91 0.84 1.44 -22.20
C ILE A 91 1.81 0.61 -23.05
N LEU A 92 1.63 -0.71 -23.07
CA LEU A 92 2.49 -1.64 -23.79
C LEU A 92 1.91 -2.06 -25.16
N ASP A 93 0.58 -1.99 -25.33
CA ASP A 93 -0.11 -2.34 -26.57
C ASP A 93 -0.90 -1.15 -27.16
N GLU A 94 -0.44 -0.62 -28.31
CA GLU A 94 -1.15 0.37 -29.14
C GLU A 94 -2.30 -0.24 -29.95
#